data_AF-A0A2D6XBS2-F1
#
_entry.id   AF-A0A2D6XBS2-F1
#
_cell.length_a   1.000
_cell.length_b   1.000
_cell.length_c   1.000
_cell.angle_alpha   90.00
_cell.angle_beta   90.00
_cell.angle_gamma   90.00
#
_symmetry.space_group_name_H-M   'P 1'
#
loop_
_entity.id
_entity.type
_entity.pdbx_description
1 polymer ?
#
loop_
_entity_poly.entity_id
_entity_poly.type
_entity_poly.pdbx_seq_one_letter_code
_entity_poly.pdbx_strand_id
1 'polypeptide(L)' 'MARRGRKPGIPGDSRGSKLLYQWIMERGLTYTKAGELLGYPKSRISRYVTGSRKPNPDAMYKIYKLADIPMSYWMEAS' A
#
# COMPACT_ATOMS: atom_id res chain seq x y z
N MET A 1 -20.08 -1.22 18.10
CA MET A 1 -19.67 -2.24 17.11
C MET A 1 -18.35 -1.83 16.46
N ALA A 2 -17.21 -2.37 16.91
CA ALA A 2 -15.93 -2.13 16.26
C ALA A 2 -15.87 -2.93 14.95
N ARG A 3 -15.93 -2.24 13.80
CA ARG A 3 -15.72 -2.88 12.50
C ARG A 3 -14.29 -3.43 12.49
N ARG A 4 -14.12 -4.73 12.70
CA ARG A 4 -12.83 -5.43 12.57
C ARG A 4 -12.24 -5.05 11.21
N GLY A 5 -11.21 -4.21 11.24
CA GLY A 5 -10.45 -3.88 10.04
C GLY A 5 -9.97 -5.21 9.44
N ARG A 6 -10.37 -5.50 8.20
CA ARG A 6 -9.93 -6.69 7.48
C ARG A 6 -8.40 -6.67 7.49
N LYS A 7 -7.77 -7.70 8.09
CA LYS A 7 -6.32 -7.83 8.13
C LYS A 7 -5.76 -7.71 6.70
N PRO A 8 -4.60 -7.07 6.54
CA PRO A 8 -3.92 -7.00 5.27
C PRO A 8 -3.78 -8.38 4.61
N GLY A 9 -4.22 -8.51 3.35
CA GLY A 9 -4.03 -9.73 2.55
C GLY A 9 -2.57 -9.97 2.20
N ILE A 10 -2.26 -11.12 1.59
CA ILE A 10 -0.90 -11.50 1.18
C ILE A 10 -0.32 -10.40 0.27
N PRO A 11 0.88 -9.87 0.56
CA PRO A 11 1.51 -8.88 -0.29
C PRO A 11 1.88 -9.48 -1.65
N GLY A 12 1.74 -8.70 -2.71
CA GLY A 12 2.18 -9.10 -4.05
C GLY A 12 3.70 -9.19 -4.14
N ASP A 13 4.20 -9.76 -5.23
CA ASP A 13 5.61 -10.11 -5.36
C ASP A 13 6.56 -8.91 -5.49
N SER A 14 6.04 -7.76 -5.96
CA SER A 14 6.85 -6.56 -6.12
C SER A 14 7.42 -6.05 -4.79
N ARG A 15 8.65 -5.52 -4.83
CA ARG A 15 9.30 -4.93 -3.66
C ARG A 15 8.47 -3.80 -3.07
N GLY A 16 7.86 -2.95 -3.92
CA GLY A 16 6.97 -1.87 -3.51
C GLY A 16 5.73 -2.36 -2.77
N SER A 17 5.09 -3.43 -3.26
CA SER A 17 3.94 -4.06 -2.59
C SER A 17 4.28 -4.58 -1.19
N LYS A 18 5.43 -5.26 -1.05
CA LYS A 18 5.92 -5.79 0.24
C LYS A 18 6.26 -4.68 1.23
N LEU A 19 6.94 -3.63 0.79
CA LEU A 19 7.28 -2.49 1.64
C LEU A 19 6.04 -1.70 2.06
N LEU A 20 5.06 -1.54 1.17
CA LEU A 20 3.80 -0.88 1.54
C LEU A 20 3.05 -1.71 2.59
N TYR A 21 3.02 -3.03 2.44
CA TYR A 21 2.46 -3.92 3.45
C TYR A 21 3.17 -3.77 4.80
N GLN A 22 4.51 -3.81 4.82
CA GLN A 22 5.32 -3.66 6.03
C GLN A 22 5.04 -2.32 6.72
N TRP A 23 5.08 -1.21 5.98
CA TRP A 23 4.79 0.12 6.51
C TRP A 23 3.39 0.22 7.16
N ILE A 24 2.38 -0.42 6.56
CA ILE A 24 1.03 -0.48 7.13
C ILE A 24 1.04 -1.29 8.44
N MET A 25 1.72 -2.43 8.47
CA MET A 25 1.74 -3.34 9.62
C MET A 25 2.56 -2.80 10.79
N GLU A 26 3.75 -2.25 10.54
CA GLU A 26 4.63 -1.66 11.57
C GLU A 26 3.97 -0.50 12.31
N ARG A 27 3.07 0.22 11.62
CA ARG A 27 2.30 1.33 12.19
C ARG A 27 0.94 0.92 12.74
N GLY A 28 0.61 -0.38 12.73
CA GLY A 28 -0.68 -0.89 13.19
C GLY A 28 -1.88 -0.32 12.40
N LEU A 29 -1.68 0.09 11.15
CA LEU A 29 -2.70 0.74 10.34
C LEU A 29 -3.62 -0.28 9.68
N THR A 30 -4.89 0.12 9.50
CA THR A 30 -5.80 -0.58 8.59
C THR A 30 -5.64 -0.05 7.18
N TYR A 31 -6.03 -0.82 6.15
CA TYR A 31 -6.08 -0.32 4.77
C TYR A 31 -6.97 0.91 4.60
N THR A 32 -8.01 1.05 5.42
CA THR A 32 -8.83 2.26 5.43
C THR A 32 -8.01 3.46 5.91
N LYS A 33 -7.28 3.31 7.02
CA LYS A 33 -6.46 4.41 7.56
C LYS A 33 -5.28 4.76 6.67
N ALA A 34 -4.60 3.75 6.12
CA ALA A 34 -3.57 3.97 5.11
C ALA A 34 -4.13 4.69 3.88
N GLY A 35 -5.35 4.34 3.47
CA GLY A 35 -6.07 5.03 2.40
C GLY A 35 -6.36 6.50 2.72
N GLU A 36 -6.86 6.80 3.91
CA GLU A 36 -7.07 8.18 4.37
C GLU A 36 -5.78 9.00 4.33
N LEU A 37 -4.67 8.45 4.81
CA LEU A 37 -3.36 9.12 4.81
C LEU A 37 -2.85 9.38 3.38
N LEU A 38 -3.04 8.43 2.47
CA LEU A 38 -2.59 8.52 1.08
C LEU A 38 -3.59 9.22 0.15
N GLY A 39 -4.78 9.60 0.64
CA GLY A 39 -5.85 10.18 -0.17
C GLY A 39 -6.48 9.19 -1.16
N TYR A 40 -6.51 7.89 -0.82
CA TYR A 40 -7.02 6.83 -1.69
C TYR A 40 -8.07 5.94 -0.99
N PRO A 41 -9.05 5.41 -1.74
CA PRO A 41 -9.97 4.42 -1.18
C PRO A 41 -9.23 3.17 -0.68
N LYS A 42 -9.74 2.57 0.41
CA LYS A 42 -9.26 1.28 0.95
C LYS A 42 -9.03 0.22 -0.13
N SER A 43 -9.96 0.11 -1.08
CA SER A 43 -9.88 -0.86 -2.18
C SER A 43 -8.66 -0.65 -3.08
N ARG A 44 -8.25 0.61 -3.28
CA ARG A 44 -7.08 0.98 -4.07
C ARG A 44 -5.79 0.60 -3.34
N ILE A 45 -5.69 0.89 -2.04
CA ILE A 45 -4.56 0.45 -1.21
C ILE A 45 -4.44 -1.07 -1.21
N SER A 46 -5.55 -1.77 -1.03
CA SER A 46 -5.57 -3.24 -1.07
C SER A 46 -4.98 -3.77 -2.39
N ARG A 47 -5.30 -3.16 -3.53
CA ARG A 47 -4.79 -3.61 -4.83
C ARG A 47 -3.29 -3.33 -5.01
N TYR A 48 -2.79 -2.23 -4.44
CA TYR A 48 -1.36 -1.92 -4.42
C TYR A 48 -0.58 -2.92 -3.57
N VAL A 49 -1.11 -3.23 -2.39
CA VAL A 49 -0.50 -4.19 -1.47
C VAL A 49 -0.50 -5.60 -2.05
N THR A 50 -1.60 -6.09 -2.62
CA THR A 50 -1.63 -7.44 -3.20
C THR A 50 -0.95 -7.52 -4.57
N GLY A 51 -0.42 -6.41 -5.11
CA GLY A 51 0.16 -6.36 -6.45
C GLY A 51 -0.84 -6.53 -7.60
N SER A 52 -2.15 -6.62 -7.32
CA SER A 52 -3.19 -6.78 -8.36
C SER A 52 -3.36 -5.52 -9.22
N ARG A 53 -2.82 -4.39 -8.75
CA ARG A 53 -2.69 -3.16 -9.52
C ARG A 53 -1.41 -2.45 -9.14
N LYS A 54 -0.63 -2.04 -10.15
CA LYS A 54 0.50 -1.13 -9.97
C LYS A 54 0.00 0.31 -9.66
N PRO A 55 0.58 1.02 -8.68
CA PRO A 55 0.29 2.44 -8.48
C PRO A 55 0.67 3.24 -9.72
N ASN A 56 -0.06 4.30 -10.03
CA ASN A 56 0.36 5.25 -11.08
C ASN A 56 1.45 6.19 -10.51
N PRO A 57 2.13 6.99 -11.35
CA PRO A 57 3.19 7.88 -10.88
C PRO A 57 2.77 8.82 -9.73
N ASP A 58 1.57 9.38 -9.76
CA ASP A 58 1.03 10.21 -8.67
C ASP A 58 0.89 9.42 -7.35
N ALA A 59 0.37 8.20 -7.40
CA ALA A 59 0.29 7.33 -6.24
C ALA A 59 1.66 6.91 -5.73
N MET A 60 2.61 6.58 -6.63
CA MET A 60 3.99 6.27 -6.24
C MET A 60 4.63 7.45 -5.53
N TYR A 61 4.41 8.69 -5.99
CA TYR A 61 4.91 9.89 -5.34
C TYR A 61 4.33 10.11 -3.95
N LYS A 62 3.02 9.95 -3.77
CA LYS A 62 2.39 10.05 -2.44
C LYS A 62 2.86 8.96 -1.49
N ILE A 63 3.01 7.73 -1.99
CA ILE A 63 3.55 6.61 -1.23
C ILE A 63 5.01 6.89 -0.84
N TYR A 64 5.84 7.38 -1.75
CA TYR A 64 7.21 7.79 -1.45
C TYR A 64 7.26 8.86 -0.36
N LYS A 65 6.46 9.93 -0.47
CA LYS A 65 6.43 11.02 0.50
C LYS A 65 6.03 10.61 1.92
N LEU A 66 5.15 9.62 2.06
CA LEU A 66 4.58 9.22 3.35
C LEU A 66 5.20 7.96 3.96
N ALA A 67 5.62 7.03 3.11
CA ALA A 67 6.13 5.73 3.49
C ALA A 67 7.61 5.53 3.16
N ASP A 68 8.26 6.50 2.52
CA ASP A 68 9.66 6.44 2.08
C ASP A 68 9.94 5.19 1.22
N ILE A 69 8.98 4.84 0.36
CA ILE A 69 9.11 3.73 -0.59
C ILE A 69 9.45 4.30 -1.96
N PRO A 70 10.69 4.11 -2.45
CA PRO A 70 11.11 4.57 -3.78
C PRO A 70 10.20 4.09 -4.91
N MET A 71 9.97 4.96 -5.90
CA MET A 71 9.16 4.61 -7.07
C MET A 71 9.74 3.42 -7.86
N SER A 72 11.07 3.28 -7.88
CA SER A 72 11.78 2.19 -8.56
C SER A 72 11.35 0.81 -8.07
N TYR A 73 10.98 0.66 -6.80
CA TYR A 73 10.53 -0.62 -6.22
C TYR A 73 9.18 -1.10 -6.75
N TRP A 74 8.44 -0.22 -7.43
CA TRP A 74 7.22 -0.56 -8.15
C TRP A 74 7.48 -0.79 -9.64
N MET A 75 8.66 -0.40 -10.14
CA MET A 75 9.04 -0.48 -11.55
C MET A 75 9.73 -1.80 -11.91
N GLU A 76 10.29 -2.50 -10.93
CA GLU A 76 10.75 -3.87 -11.09
C GLU A 76 9.55 -4.78 -11.37
N ALA A 77 9.33 -5.09 -12.65
CA ALA A 77 8.38 -6.10 -13.10
C ALA A 77 9.18 -7.34 -13.51
N SER A 78 8.71 -8.48 -13.01
CA SER A 78 8.86 -9.87 -13.49
C SER A 78 10.15 -10.26 -14.21
#